data_AF-A0AAP1RDN2-F1
#
_entry.id   AF-A0AAP1RDN2-F1
#
_cell.length_a   1.000
_cell.length_b   1.000
_cell.length_c   1.000
_cell.angle_alpha   90.00
_cell.angle_beta   90.00
_cell.angle_gamma   90.00
#
_symmetry.space_group_name_H-M   'P 1'
#
loop_
_entity.id
_entity.type
_entity.pdbx_description
1 polymer ?
#
loop_
_entity_poly.entity_id
_entity_poly.type
_entity_poly.pdbx_seq_one_letter_code
_entity_poly.pdbx_strand_id
1 'polypeptide(L)'
;MILSIIFWLILAVIIIMSVYSLFKYQLPMFFGYLNKKVASNSQHTPQNENLVSAQNIFSKRVKENDLKIVAGINPKIEGLFHAFGIKTWEDLAGTSVEKCQEILKSVGNKYKIQKPKTWPQQAKLANQGKWKELQECQGNLISEK
;
A
#
# COMPACT_ATOMS: atom_id res chain seq x y z
N MET A 1 41.36 27.16 -33.07
CA MET A 1 41.39 25.93 -32.23
C MET A 1 40.60 26.11 -30.93
N ILE A 2 40.85 27.17 -30.14
CA ILE A 2 40.17 27.45 -28.85
C ILE A 2 38.63 27.65 -28.98
N LEU A 3 38.17 28.32 -30.03
CA LEU A 3 36.75 28.60 -30.26
C LEU A 3 35.90 27.33 -30.49
N SER A 4 36.50 26.28 -31.08
CA SER A 4 35.84 25.00 -31.33
C SER A 4 35.65 24.20 -30.03
N ILE A 5 36.64 24.27 -29.13
CA ILE A 5 36.59 23.59 -27.83
C ILE A 5 35.48 24.19 -26.95
N ILE A 6 35.34 25.52 -26.95
CA ILE A 6 34.29 26.21 -26.21
C ILE A 6 32.89 25.85 -26.74
N PHE A 7 32.74 25.76 -28.07
CA PHE A 7 31.48 25.36 -28.69
C PHE A 7 31.05 23.93 -28.29
N TRP A 8 31.99 22.97 -28.32
CA TRP A 8 31.72 21.59 -27.90
C TRP A 8 31.42 21.45 -26.40
N LEU A 9 32.03 22.27 -25.53
CA LEU A 9 31.71 22.28 -24.09
C LEU A 9 30.30 22.80 -23.81
N ILE A 10 29.88 23.87 -24.48
CA ILE A 10 28.52 24.41 -24.33
C ILE A 10 27.48 23.40 -24.82
N LEU A 11 27.73 22.75 -25.96
CA LEU A 11 26.84 21.71 -26.49
C LEU A 11 26.72 20.51 -25.54
N ALA A 12 27.83 20.07 -24.94
CA ALA A 12 27.83 18.98 -23.96
C ALA A 12 27.02 19.30 -22.70
N VAL A 13 27.12 20.53 -22.18
CA VAL A 13 26.35 20.97 -20.99
C VAL A 13 24.85 21.02 -21.29
N ILE A 14 24.45 21.50 -22.47
CA ILE A 14 23.04 21.54 -22.88
C ILE A 14 22.46 20.12 -22.99
N ILE A 15 23.22 19.18 -23.56
CA ILE A 15 22.82 17.77 -23.65
C ILE A 15 22.67 17.17 -22.25
N ILE A 16 23.63 17.40 -21.35
CA ILE A 16 23.56 16.92 -19.96
C ILE A 16 22.33 17.48 -19.24
N MET A 17 22.05 18.78 -19.37
CA MET A 17 20.89 19.43 -18.75
C MET A 17 19.56 18.91 -19.33
N SER A 18 19.50 18.64 -20.63
CA SER A 18 18.31 18.08 -21.29
C SER A 18 18.04 16.63 -20.86
N VAL A 19 19.08 15.81 -20.76
CA VAL A 19 18.98 14.43 -20.24
C VAL A 19 18.60 14.44 -18.76
N TYR A 20 19.18 15.36 -17.98
CA TYR A 20 18.83 15.53 -16.56
C TYR A 20 17.38 15.94 -16.37
N SER A 21 16.85 16.80 -17.24
CA SER A 21 15.43 17.18 -17.25
C SER A 21 14.54 15.95 -17.50
N LEU A 22 14.84 15.15 -18.52
CA LEU A 22 14.08 13.93 -18.83
C LEU A 22 14.12 12.88 -17.70
N PHE A 23 15.22 12.80 -16.96
CA PHE A 23 15.35 11.87 -15.83
C PHE A 23 14.66 12.39 -14.54
N LYS A 24 14.64 13.70 -14.31
CA LYS A 24 13.99 14.31 -13.13
C LYS A 24 12.46 14.22 -13.18
N TYR A 25 11.87 14.25 -14.37
CA TYR A 25 10.41 14.17 -14.55
C TYR A 25 9.84 12.73 -14.57
N GLN A 26 10.70 11.71 -14.49
CA GLN A 26 10.31 10.31 -14.31
C GLN A 26 10.34 9.85 -12.84
N LEU A 27 10.58 10.75 -11.88
CA LEU A 27 10.39 10.46 -10.44
C LEU A 27 9.10 11.10 -9.91
N PRO A 28 7.98 10.37 -9.90
CA PRO A 28 6.89 10.69 -8.99
C PRO A 28 7.34 10.40 -7.55
N MET A 29 7.25 11.39 -6.65
CA MET A 29 6.78 11.17 -5.27
C MET A 29 7.44 10.05 -4.42
N PHE A 30 8.75 9.80 -4.49
CA PHE A 30 9.39 8.74 -3.66
C PHE A 30 10.32 9.22 -2.53
N PHE A 31 10.52 10.53 -2.32
CA PHE A 31 11.39 11.06 -1.26
C PHE A 31 10.67 11.62 -0.02
N GLY A 32 9.42 11.20 0.19
CA GLY A 32 8.64 11.53 1.39
C GLY A 32 8.70 10.49 2.52
N TYR A 33 9.63 9.54 2.48
CA TYR A 33 9.68 8.42 3.45
C TYR A 33 11.08 8.10 4.01
N LEU A 34 11.98 9.08 4.05
CA LEU A 34 13.23 8.96 4.78
C LEU A 34 13.22 9.83 6.03
N ASN A 35 12.24 9.62 6.93
CA ASN A 35 12.42 9.95 8.34
C ASN A 35 11.54 9.10 9.27
N LYS A 36 11.95 7.86 9.52
CA LYS A 36 11.89 7.30 10.86
C LYS A 36 12.97 6.21 11.00
N LYS A 37 14.13 6.61 11.52
CA LYS A 37 15.02 5.68 12.23
C LYS A 37 14.22 5.04 13.36
N VAL A 38 13.76 3.81 13.17
CA VAL A 38 13.69 2.83 14.23
C VAL A 38 14.34 1.58 13.68
N ALA A 39 15.49 1.24 14.26
CA ALA A 39 16.09 -0.06 14.10
C ALA A 39 15.07 -1.14 14.50
N SER A 40 14.53 -1.85 13.52
CA SER A 40 13.96 -3.18 13.74
C SER A 40 14.65 -4.11 12.76
N ASN A 41 15.68 -4.76 13.30
CA ASN A 41 16.36 -5.96 12.86
C ASN A 41 15.71 -6.67 11.65
N SER A 42 16.50 -6.84 10.58
CA SER A 42 16.21 -7.72 9.46
C SER A 42 15.92 -9.12 10.00
N GLN A 43 14.68 -9.58 9.87
CA GLN A 43 14.35 -11.00 9.89
C GLN A 43 13.62 -11.27 8.58
N HIS A 44 14.32 -11.95 7.67
CA HIS A 44 13.69 -12.72 6.62
C HIS A 44 12.91 -13.84 7.30
N THR A 45 11.73 -13.52 7.83
CA THR A 45 10.76 -14.52 8.24
C THR A 45 10.27 -15.11 6.93
N PRO A 46 10.51 -16.39 6.65
CA PRO A 46 10.06 -16.97 5.40
C PRO A 46 8.54 -16.76 5.32
N GLN A 47 8.03 -16.33 4.16
CA GLN A 47 6.62 -15.88 4.01
C GLN A 47 5.61 -16.92 4.52
N ASN A 48 5.99 -18.19 4.58
CA ASN A 48 5.24 -19.28 5.20
C ASN A 48 5.01 -19.09 6.71
N GLU A 49 5.99 -18.64 7.50
CA GLU A 49 5.87 -18.45 8.95
C GLU A 49 4.89 -17.33 9.30
N ASN A 50 4.92 -16.23 8.54
CA ASN A 50 4.00 -15.12 8.72
C ASN A 50 2.55 -15.58 8.47
N LEU A 51 2.30 -16.31 7.38
CA LEU A 51 0.98 -16.87 7.07
C LEU A 51 0.54 -17.96 8.07
N VAL A 52 1.47 -18.75 8.61
CA VAL A 52 1.18 -19.74 9.66
C VAL A 52 0.77 -19.05 10.97
N SER A 53 1.45 -17.96 11.34
CA SER A 53 1.07 -17.18 12.52
C SER A 53 -0.33 -16.54 12.38
N ALA A 54 -0.67 -16.05 11.18
CA ALA A 54 -2.02 -15.57 10.87
C ALA A 54 -3.06 -16.69 11.00
N GLN A 55 -2.77 -17.88 10.47
CA GLN A 55 -3.64 -19.05 10.57
C GLN A 55 -3.92 -19.46 12.03
N ASN A 56 -2.88 -19.44 12.88
CA ASN A 56 -3.02 -19.77 14.29
C ASN A 56 -3.88 -18.75 15.05
N ILE A 57 -3.82 -17.46 14.69
CA ILE A 57 -4.57 -16.39 15.36
C ILE A 57 -6.05 -16.38 14.92
N PHE A 58 -6.30 -16.56 13.62
CA PHE A 58 -7.66 -16.49 13.06
C PHE A 58 -8.34 -17.86 12.91
N SER A 59 -7.65 -18.95 13.26
CA SER A 59 -8.11 -20.34 13.13
C SER A 59 -8.67 -20.67 11.74
N LYS A 60 -8.12 -20.03 10.68
CA LYS A 60 -8.56 -20.18 9.29
C LYS A 60 -7.38 -20.07 8.34
N ARG A 61 -7.48 -20.69 7.15
CA ARG A 61 -6.49 -20.52 6.08
C ARG A 61 -6.41 -19.04 5.69
N VAL A 62 -5.24 -18.43 5.86
CA VAL A 62 -4.94 -17.08 5.38
C VAL A 62 -4.05 -17.20 4.15
N LYS A 63 -4.45 -16.55 3.06
CA LYS A 63 -3.65 -16.42 1.85
C LYS A 63 -3.02 -15.02 1.84
N GLU A 64 -1.80 -14.93 1.34
CA GLU A 64 -1.14 -13.65 1.11
C GLU A 64 -2.02 -12.75 0.23
N ASN A 65 -2.10 -11.46 0.60
CA ASN A 65 -2.90 -10.45 -0.10
C ASN A 65 -4.40 -10.75 -0.17
N ASP A 66 -4.92 -11.66 0.67
CA ASP A 66 -6.36 -11.87 0.81
C ASP A 66 -6.97 -10.68 1.57
N LEU A 67 -7.70 -9.81 0.87
CA LEU A 67 -8.27 -8.59 1.47
C LEU A 67 -9.43 -8.91 2.42
N LYS A 68 -10.02 -10.12 2.35
CA LYS A 68 -11.07 -10.55 3.28
C LYS A 68 -10.55 -10.80 4.69
N ILE A 69 -9.24 -10.72 4.93
CA ILE A 69 -8.70 -10.69 6.30
C ILE A 69 -9.09 -9.39 7.05
N VAL A 70 -9.37 -8.32 6.30
CA VAL A 70 -9.83 -7.04 6.84
C VAL A 70 -11.33 -7.13 7.17
N ALA A 71 -11.71 -6.74 8.38
CA ALA A 71 -13.10 -6.76 8.82
C ALA A 71 -13.96 -5.81 7.98
N GLY A 72 -15.07 -6.34 7.47
CA GLY A 72 -16.00 -5.61 6.58
C GLY A 72 -15.75 -5.80 5.09
N ILE A 73 -14.61 -6.40 4.69
CA ILE A 73 -14.36 -6.77 3.29
C ILE A 73 -14.90 -8.18 3.04
N ASN A 74 -15.91 -8.27 2.16
CA ASN A 74 -16.46 -9.54 1.69
C ASN A 74 -15.91 -9.87 0.28
N PRO A 75 -16.10 -11.09 -0.25
CA PRO A 75 -15.59 -11.47 -1.58
C PRO A 75 -16.03 -10.54 -2.72
N LYS A 76 -17.20 -9.89 -2.59
CA LYS A 76 -17.69 -8.94 -3.60
C LYS A 76 -16.94 -7.61 -3.54
N ILE A 77 -16.64 -7.12 -2.34
CA ILE A 77 -15.85 -5.91 -2.11
C ILE A 77 -14.39 -6.15 -2.49
N GLU A 78 -13.82 -7.31 -2.16
CA GLU A 78 -12.49 -7.72 -2.62
C GLU A 78 -12.42 -7.70 -4.16
N GLY A 79 -13.37 -8.35 -4.84
CA GLY A 79 -13.43 -8.33 -6.30
C GLY A 79 -13.59 -6.92 -6.89
N LEU A 80 -14.35 -6.05 -6.21
CA LEU A 80 -14.46 -4.65 -6.57
C LEU A 80 -13.12 -3.92 -6.45
N PHE A 81 -12.43 -4.02 -5.32
CA PHE A 81 -11.11 -3.41 -5.14
C PHE A 81 -10.10 -3.90 -6.17
N HIS A 82 -10.11 -5.19 -6.47
CA HIS A 82 -9.26 -5.78 -7.50
C HIS A 82 -9.54 -5.18 -8.89
N ALA A 83 -10.80 -4.89 -9.22
CA ALA A 83 -11.17 -4.23 -10.47
C ALA A 83 -10.67 -2.78 -10.55
N PHE A 84 -10.50 -2.12 -9.40
CA PHE A 84 -9.89 -0.79 -9.28
C PHE A 84 -8.36 -0.83 -9.09
N GLY A 85 -7.74 -2.00 -9.22
CA GLY A 85 -6.28 -2.17 -9.14
C GLY A 85 -5.72 -2.35 -7.73
N ILE A 86 -6.55 -2.35 -6.69
CA ILE A 86 -6.14 -2.59 -5.30
C ILE A 86 -6.18 -4.10 -5.06
N LYS A 87 -5.03 -4.77 -5.12
CA LYS A 87 -4.95 -6.25 -5.08
C LYS A 87 -4.17 -6.78 -3.88
N THR A 88 -3.39 -5.93 -3.23
CA THR A 88 -2.52 -6.30 -2.12
C THR A 88 -2.88 -5.57 -0.83
N TRP A 89 -2.42 -6.11 0.30
CA TRP A 89 -2.57 -5.41 1.58
C TRP A 89 -1.83 -4.07 1.58
N GLU A 90 -0.72 -3.97 0.85
CA GLU A 90 0.02 -2.72 0.66
C GLU A 90 -0.79 -1.70 -0.14
N ASP A 91 -1.40 -2.10 -1.27
CA ASP A 91 -2.24 -1.21 -2.08
C ASP A 91 -3.39 -0.64 -1.25
N LEU A 92 -4.06 -1.51 -0.48
CA LEU A 92 -5.19 -1.10 0.35
C LEU A 92 -4.74 -0.23 1.53
N ALA A 93 -3.56 -0.49 2.09
CA ALA A 93 -2.97 0.34 3.15
C ALA A 93 -2.57 1.74 2.65
N GLY A 94 -2.15 1.85 1.40
CA GLY A 94 -1.86 3.13 0.73
C GLY A 94 -3.10 3.87 0.22
N THR A 95 -4.26 3.22 0.18
CA THR A 95 -5.51 3.82 -0.30
C THR A 95 -6.15 4.66 0.80
N SER A 96 -6.56 5.89 0.48
CA SER A 96 -7.27 6.75 1.43
C SER A 96 -8.69 6.23 1.72
N VAL A 97 -9.21 6.58 2.91
CA VAL A 97 -10.58 6.24 3.30
C VAL A 97 -11.59 6.84 2.33
N GLU A 98 -11.34 8.05 1.86
CA GLU A 98 -12.15 8.77 0.88
C GLU A 98 -12.21 8.00 -0.44
N LYS A 99 -11.06 7.48 -0.90
CA LYS A 99 -10.99 6.70 -2.14
C LYS A 99 -11.72 5.38 -2.01
N CYS A 100 -11.56 4.68 -0.89
CA CYS A 100 -12.35 3.49 -0.57
C CYS A 100 -13.86 3.80 -0.60
N GLN A 101 -14.29 4.92 -0.01
CA GLN A 101 -15.69 5.33 -0.01
C GLN A 101 -16.20 5.66 -1.41
N GLU A 102 -15.38 6.30 -2.26
CA GLU A 102 -15.68 6.59 -3.66
C GLU A 102 -15.91 5.30 -4.46
N ILE A 103 -15.01 4.32 -4.32
CA ILE A 103 -15.10 3.00 -4.97
C ILE A 103 -16.38 2.27 -4.53
N LEU A 104 -16.74 2.31 -3.25
CA LEU A 104 -17.98 1.69 -2.78
C LEU A 104 -19.23 2.39 -3.35
N LYS A 105 -19.19 3.71 -3.47
CA LYS A 105 -20.30 4.51 -4.04
C LYS A 105 -20.51 4.23 -5.53
N SER A 106 -19.44 3.95 -6.29
CA SER A 106 -19.54 3.71 -7.74
C SER A 106 -20.35 2.46 -8.09
N VAL A 107 -20.51 1.51 -7.14
CA VAL A 107 -21.29 0.27 -7.32
C VAL A 107 -22.70 0.37 -6.71
N GLY A 108 -23.07 1.55 -6.21
CA GLY A 108 -24.40 1.88 -5.72
C GLY A 108 -24.63 1.64 -4.22
N ASN A 109 -25.89 1.86 -3.78
CA ASN A 109 -26.29 1.85 -2.36
C ASN A 109 -26.12 0.50 -1.63
N LYS A 110 -25.75 -0.59 -2.33
CA LYS A 110 -25.65 -1.93 -1.74
C LYS A 110 -24.58 -2.05 -0.64
N TYR A 111 -23.60 -1.15 -0.63
CA TYR A 111 -22.49 -1.16 0.32
C TYR A 111 -22.51 0.01 1.32
N LYS A 112 -23.59 0.81 1.37
CA LYS A 112 -23.70 2.00 2.24
C LYS A 112 -23.49 1.74 3.74
N ILE A 113 -23.69 0.49 4.17
CA ILE A 113 -23.56 0.08 5.58
C ILE A 113 -22.09 -0.21 5.93
N GLN A 114 -21.23 -0.45 4.94
CA GLN A 114 -19.81 -0.70 5.17
C GLN A 114 -19.08 0.59 5.50
N LYS A 115 -18.27 0.56 6.58
CA LYS A 115 -17.48 1.71 7.03
C LYS A 115 -16.00 1.46 6.67
N PRO A 116 -15.49 2.02 5.56
CA PRO A 116 -14.10 1.79 5.14
C PRO A 116 -13.06 2.49 6.02
N LYS A 117 -13.49 3.25 7.05
CA LYS A 117 -12.63 4.07 7.91
C LYS A 117 -11.42 3.30 8.46
N THR A 118 -11.58 2.00 8.75
CA THR A 118 -10.52 1.18 9.34
C THR A 118 -9.85 0.24 8.34
N TRP A 119 -10.29 0.20 7.07
CA TRP A 119 -9.74 -0.75 6.10
C TRP A 119 -8.26 -0.49 5.77
N PRO A 120 -7.82 0.75 5.49
CA PRO A 120 -6.41 1.01 5.23
C PRO A 120 -5.52 0.67 6.43
N GLN A 121 -6.00 0.97 7.65
CA GLN A 121 -5.27 0.66 8.88
C GLN A 121 -5.14 -0.85 9.11
N GLN A 122 -6.23 -1.60 8.96
CA GLN A 122 -6.22 -3.06 9.10
C GLN A 122 -5.35 -3.72 8.01
N ALA A 123 -5.42 -3.25 6.77
CA ALA A 123 -4.57 -3.71 5.69
C ALA A 123 -3.09 -3.45 5.97
N LYS A 124 -2.76 -2.30 6.56
CA LYS A 124 -1.40 -2.00 7.01
C LYS A 124 -0.90 -2.99 8.07
N LEU A 125 -1.73 -3.34 9.04
CA LEU A 125 -1.38 -4.35 10.06
C LEU A 125 -1.18 -5.73 9.44
N ALA A 126 -2.03 -6.11 8.48
CA ALA A 126 -1.87 -7.36 7.73
C ALA A 126 -0.58 -7.38 6.90
N ASN A 127 -0.27 -6.29 6.18
CA ASN A 127 0.97 -6.14 5.41
C ASN A 127 2.22 -6.23 6.31
N GLN A 128 2.13 -5.74 7.54
CA GLN A 128 3.22 -5.78 8.52
C GLN A 128 3.31 -7.10 9.28
N GLY A 129 2.43 -8.08 9.03
CA GLY A 129 2.38 -9.34 9.79
C GLY A 129 1.95 -9.17 11.25
N LYS A 130 1.34 -8.04 11.60
CA LYS A 130 0.93 -7.70 12.98
C LYS A 130 -0.44 -8.29 13.30
N TRP A 131 -0.53 -9.62 13.23
CA TRP A 131 -1.80 -10.34 13.30
C TRP A 131 -2.53 -10.21 14.63
N LYS A 132 -1.80 -10.12 15.76
CA LYS A 132 -2.40 -9.89 17.08
C LYS A 132 -3.03 -8.50 17.18
N GLU A 133 -2.31 -7.46 16.76
CA GLU A 133 -2.82 -6.09 16.70
C GLU A 133 -4.03 -5.98 15.76
N LEU A 134 -4.01 -6.72 14.64
CA LEU A 134 -5.15 -6.79 13.73
C LEU A 134 -6.37 -7.42 14.41
N GLN A 135 -6.19 -8.55 15.11
CA GLN A 135 -7.27 -9.22 15.84
C GLN A 135 -7.85 -8.32 16.94
N GLU A 136 -7.02 -7.64 17.70
CA GLU A 136 -7.45 -6.69 18.73
C GLU A 136 -8.20 -5.50 18.11
N CYS A 137 -7.67 -4.92 17.02
CA CYS A 137 -8.33 -3.87 16.27
C CYS A 137 -9.74 -4.31 15.83
N GLN A 138 -9.89 -5.54 15.36
CA GLN A 138 -11.17 -6.10 14.96
C GLN A 138 -12.10 -6.38 16.14
N GLY A 139 -11.56 -6.85 17.27
CA GLY A 139 -12.32 -7.05 18.51
C GLY A 139 -12.93 -5.75 19.04
N ASN A 140 -12.15 -4.66 19.04
CA ASN A 140 -12.60 -3.35 19.50
C ASN A 140 -13.77 -2.80 18.65
N LEU A 141 -13.80 -3.10 17.35
CA LEU A 141 -14.91 -2.74 16.46
C LEU A 141 -16.22 -3.49 16.77
N ILE A 142 -16.12 -4.66 17.40
CA ILE A 142 -17.28 -5.47 17.79
C ILE A 142 -17.81 -5.00 19.15
N SER A 143 -16.92 -4.64 20.09
CA SER A 143 -17.31 -4.18 21.43
C SER A 143 -17.92 -2.78 21.48
N GLU A 144 -17.67 -1.94 20.46
CA GLU A 144 -18.18 -0.56 20.38
C GLU A 144 -19.55 -0.45 19.65
N LYS A 145 -20.21 -1.58 19.39
CA LYS A 145 -21.43 -1.66 18.57
C LYS A 145 -22.64 -2.11 19.38
#